data_AF-A0A2Y9AS60-F1
#
_entry.id   AF-A0A2Y9AS60-F1
#
_cell.length_a   1.000
_cell.length_b   1.000
_cell.length_c   1.000
_cell.angle_alpha   90.00
_cell.angle_beta   90.00
_cell.angle_gamma   90.00
#
_symmetry.space_group_name_H-M   'P 1'
#
loop_
_entity.id
_entity.type
_entity.pdbx_description
1 polymer ?
#
loop_
_entity_poly.entity_id
_entity_poly.type
_entity_poly.pdbx_seq_one_letter_code
_entity_poly.pdbx_strand_id
1 'polypeptide(L)'
;MTTRPRFEELAWRSTPIGELSLRRRVEPSLGVDVYEVKLGDEFLMSSLFTAAEEELARLALAELDEPAIDVVVGGLGLGYTARTALADARVRSLTVVDLLEDVIDWQRRGLLPGATELTDDPRTELVVGNFFARAASAAGFDATAPGRRFHAILLDIDHSPRHVLDSTNARFYTEPGLRELARHLLPGGVFALWSDDPPDDKFLAVTQAVFTTVRAVEVSFPNFYTGSTSANTIYLAR
;
A
#
# COMPACT_ATOMS: atom_id res chain seq x y z
N MET A 1 15.02 10.03 38.30
CA MET A 1 14.79 10.23 36.85
C MET A 1 14.21 8.95 36.31
N THR A 2 12.91 8.91 36.05
CA THR A 2 12.24 7.77 35.43
C THR A 2 12.70 7.69 33.97
N THR A 3 13.49 6.69 33.64
CA THR A 3 13.89 6.38 32.26
C THR A 3 12.64 6.09 31.45
N ARG A 4 12.23 7.02 30.57
CA ARG A 4 11.21 6.73 29.56
C ARG A 4 11.72 5.55 28.72
N PRO A 5 10.91 4.51 28.48
CA PRO A 5 11.32 3.41 27.63
C PRO A 5 11.64 3.94 26.22
N ARG A 6 12.61 3.30 25.52
CA ARG A 6 13.06 3.74 24.18
C ARG A 6 11.94 3.68 23.13
N PHE A 7 10.93 2.85 23.36
CA PHE A 7 9.70 2.74 22.60
C PHE A 7 8.56 2.29 23.52
N GLU A 8 7.33 2.50 23.08
CA GLU A 8 6.06 2.03 23.65
C GLU A 8 5.47 1.00 22.68
N GLU A 9 5.12 -0.19 23.17
CA GLU A 9 4.37 -1.17 22.37
C GLU A 9 2.87 -0.88 22.51
N LEU A 10 2.23 -0.53 21.40
CA LEU A 10 0.82 -0.15 21.35
C LEU A 10 -0.10 -1.37 21.14
N ALA A 11 0.40 -2.36 20.40
CA ALA A 11 -0.28 -3.63 20.19
C ALA A 11 0.72 -4.73 19.82
N TRP A 12 0.36 -5.97 20.13
CA TRP A 12 1.15 -7.16 19.84
C TRP A 12 0.23 -8.35 19.59
N ARG A 13 0.62 -9.23 18.65
CA ARG A 13 -0.01 -10.53 18.44
C ARG A 13 1.01 -11.58 18.00
N SER A 14 0.88 -12.80 18.51
CA SER A 14 1.52 -13.97 17.93
C SER A 14 0.72 -14.48 16.73
N THR A 15 1.34 -14.55 15.55
CA THR A 15 0.73 -15.05 14.31
C THR A 15 1.51 -16.25 13.77
N PRO A 16 0.94 -17.05 12.85
CA PRO A 16 1.66 -18.17 12.24
C PRO A 16 2.93 -17.79 11.48
N ILE A 17 3.04 -16.54 11.04
CA ILE A 17 4.19 -16.01 10.29
C ILE A 17 5.18 -15.24 11.16
N GLY A 18 4.94 -15.15 12.48
CA GLY A 18 5.80 -14.47 13.44
C GLY A 18 5.05 -13.56 14.41
N GLU A 19 5.79 -12.92 15.31
CA GLU A 19 5.23 -11.94 16.24
C GLU A 19 5.01 -10.60 15.53
N LEU A 20 3.76 -10.18 15.42
CA LEU A 20 3.37 -8.91 14.83
C LEU A 20 3.23 -7.86 15.95
N SER A 21 3.93 -6.73 15.83
CA SER A 21 3.98 -5.71 16.88
C SER A 21 3.87 -4.31 16.27
N LEU A 22 2.99 -3.47 16.85
CA LEU A 22 2.89 -2.04 16.59
C LEU A 22 3.58 -1.29 17.72
N ARG A 23 4.54 -0.46 17.38
CA ARG A 23 5.34 0.29 18.34
C ARG A 23 5.34 1.76 18.01
N ARG A 24 5.45 2.59 19.03
CA ARG A 24 5.68 4.02 18.93
C ARG A 24 6.97 4.37 19.63
N ARG A 25 7.81 5.18 19.01
CA ARG A 25 9.00 5.75 19.66
C ARG A 25 9.15 7.21 19.24
N VAL A 26 9.92 7.95 20.01
CA VAL A 26 10.36 9.28 19.57
C VAL A 26 11.62 9.12 18.74
N GLU A 27 11.67 9.70 17.54
CA GLU A 27 12.92 9.88 16.80
C GLU A 27 13.67 11.10 17.38
N PRO A 28 14.76 10.91 18.14
CA PRO A 28 15.36 11.99 18.91
C PRO A 28 15.92 13.12 18.04
N SER A 29 16.39 12.81 16.83
CA SER A 29 16.95 13.80 15.91
C SER A 29 15.90 14.75 15.32
N LEU A 30 14.64 14.30 15.24
CA LEU A 30 13.54 15.05 14.64
C LEU A 30 12.50 15.51 15.67
N GLY A 31 12.47 14.92 16.87
CA GLY A 31 11.51 15.22 17.92
C GLY A 31 10.07 14.78 17.59
N VAL A 32 9.89 13.84 16.66
CA VAL A 32 8.58 13.34 16.21
C VAL A 32 8.32 11.93 16.72
N ASP A 33 7.05 11.58 16.91
CA ASP A 33 6.62 10.20 17.13
C ASP A 33 6.73 9.41 15.81
N VAL A 34 7.38 8.25 15.86
CA VAL A 34 7.50 7.28 14.78
C VAL A 34 6.75 6.02 15.16
N TYR A 35 5.86 5.59 14.27
CA TYR A 35 5.08 4.36 14.38
C TYR A 35 5.72 3.30 13.48
N GLU A 36 5.92 2.10 14.02
CA GLU A 36 6.61 1.01 13.35
C GLU A 36 5.81 -0.27 13.49
N VAL A 37 5.64 -1.00 12.39
CA VAL A 37 5.13 -2.38 12.44
C VAL A 37 6.28 -3.33 12.18
N LYS A 38 6.37 -4.35 13.03
CA LYS A 38 7.40 -5.38 12.95
C LYS A 38 6.79 -6.76 12.82
N LEU A 39 7.46 -7.63 12.08
CA LEU A 39 7.21 -9.07 12.07
C LEU A 39 8.48 -9.79 12.56
N GLY A 40 8.42 -10.31 13.79
CA GLY A 40 9.61 -10.77 14.50
C GLY A 40 10.63 -9.64 14.64
N ASP A 41 11.82 -9.84 14.06
CA ASP A 41 12.89 -8.86 14.08
C ASP A 41 12.87 -7.89 12.89
N GLU A 42 12.10 -8.20 11.85
CA GLU A 42 12.01 -7.41 10.61
C GLU A 42 11.08 -6.22 10.77
N PHE A 43 11.44 -5.11 10.12
CA PHE A 43 10.59 -3.93 10.02
C PHE A 43 9.78 -4.01 8.74
N LEU A 44 8.46 -4.02 8.87
CA LEU A 44 7.57 -4.03 7.70
C LEU A 44 7.30 -2.61 7.19
N MET A 45 7.10 -1.65 8.10
CA MET A 45 6.76 -0.26 7.76
C MET A 45 7.15 0.70 8.87
N SER A 46 7.39 1.96 8.51
CA SER A 46 7.71 3.05 9.43
C SER A 46 7.06 4.34 8.98
N SER A 47 6.44 5.08 9.91
CA SER A 47 5.88 6.40 9.62
C SER A 47 6.93 7.49 9.36
N LEU A 48 8.22 7.13 9.34
CA LEU A 48 9.31 8.06 9.10
C LEU A 48 9.52 8.35 7.60
N PHE A 49 9.16 7.43 6.72
CA PHE A 49 9.38 7.53 5.28
C PHE A 49 8.11 7.20 4.51
N THR A 50 7.20 8.17 4.42
CA THR A 50 5.86 7.97 3.84
C THR A 50 5.70 8.61 2.47
N ALA A 51 6.72 9.33 2.00
CA ALA A 51 6.65 10.14 0.78
C ALA A 51 6.25 9.30 -0.44
N ALA A 52 6.82 8.11 -0.59
CA ALA A 52 6.52 7.24 -1.73
C ALA A 52 5.13 6.58 -1.63
N GLU A 53 4.64 6.26 -0.42
CA GLU A 53 3.27 5.77 -0.20
C GLU A 53 2.22 6.84 -0.60
N GLU A 54 2.50 8.10 -0.24
CA GLU A 54 1.64 9.21 -0.65
C GLU A 54 1.71 9.47 -2.17
N GLU A 55 2.91 9.46 -2.75
CA GLU A 55 3.08 9.65 -4.19
C GLU A 55 2.50 8.49 -5.02
N LEU A 56 2.47 7.25 -4.50
CA LEU A 56 1.77 6.14 -5.14
C LEU A 56 0.31 6.54 -5.46
N ALA A 57 -0.40 7.09 -4.47
CA ALA A 57 -1.77 7.53 -4.65
C ALA A 57 -1.86 8.78 -5.54
N ARG A 58 -1.06 9.83 -5.26
CA ARG A 58 -1.15 11.10 -6.02
C ARG A 58 -0.86 10.91 -7.50
N LEU A 59 0.22 10.20 -7.83
CA LEU A 59 0.62 9.97 -9.22
C LEU A 59 -0.41 9.12 -9.96
N ALA A 60 -0.97 8.09 -9.32
CA ALA A 60 -1.97 7.24 -9.95
C ALA A 60 -3.29 7.97 -10.20
N LEU A 61 -3.79 8.74 -9.21
CA LEU A 61 -5.05 9.47 -9.36
C LEU A 61 -4.93 10.66 -10.31
N ALA A 62 -3.73 11.20 -10.52
CA ALA A 62 -3.47 12.25 -11.52
C ALA A 62 -3.61 11.75 -12.98
N GLU A 63 -3.58 10.43 -13.22
CA GLU A 63 -3.80 9.84 -14.55
C GLU A 63 -5.28 9.73 -14.94
N LEU A 64 -6.18 10.03 -14.01
CA LEU A 64 -7.62 9.93 -14.18
C LEU A 64 -8.23 11.32 -14.34
N ASP A 65 -9.19 11.46 -15.25
CA ASP A 65 -9.94 12.71 -15.50
C ASP A 65 -11.39 12.61 -14.98
N GLU A 66 -11.81 11.41 -14.56
CA GLU A 66 -13.17 11.12 -14.16
C GLU A 66 -13.56 11.88 -12.88
N PRO A 67 -14.77 12.46 -12.82
CA PRO A 67 -15.20 13.27 -11.68
C PRO A 67 -15.59 12.44 -10.45
N ALA A 68 -15.77 11.13 -10.62
CA ALA A 68 -16.11 10.19 -9.55
C ALA A 68 -15.40 8.85 -9.80
N ILE A 69 -14.46 8.49 -8.92
CA ILE A 69 -13.58 7.34 -9.10
C ILE A 69 -13.74 6.34 -7.96
N ASP A 70 -13.58 5.07 -8.31
CA ASP A 70 -13.60 3.94 -7.38
C ASP A 70 -12.19 3.35 -7.36
N VAL A 71 -11.62 3.23 -6.16
CA VAL A 71 -10.21 2.89 -5.94
C VAL A 71 -10.09 1.64 -5.09
N VAL A 72 -9.16 0.76 -5.45
CA VAL A 72 -8.70 -0.34 -4.60
C VAL A 72 -7.27 -0.04 -4.15
N VAL A 73 -6.99 -0.27 -2.87
CA VAL A 73 -5.63 -0.32 -2.34
C VAL A 73 -5.35 -1.73 -1.84
N GLY A 74 -4.32 -2.37 -2.37
CA GLY A 74 -3.78 -3.62 -1.85
C GLY A 74 -2.67 -3.30 -0.84
N GLY A 75 -2.85 -3.75 0.40
CA GLY A 75 -2.04 -3.37 1.54
C GLY A 75 -2.59 -2.13 2.24
N LEU A 76 -2.69 -2.18 3.57
CA LEU A 76 -3.12 -1.04 4.38
C LEU A 76 -1.92 -0.34 5.01
N GLY A 77 -0.93 -1.11 5.46
CA GLY A 77 0.23 -0.58 6.15
C GLY A 77 -0.16 0.35 7.32
N LEU A 78 0.46 1.52 7.40
CA LEU A 78 0.08 2.58 8.35
C LEU A 78 -1.06 3.47 7.83
N GLY A 79 -1.58 3.21 6.64
CA GLY A 79 -2.72 3.88 6.02
C GLY A 79 -2.37 5.09 5.14
N TYR A 80 -1.10 5.38 4.86
CA TYR A 80 -0.71 6.59 4.11
C TYR A 80 -1.22 6.57 2.66
N THR A 81 -1.03 5.47 1.93
CA THR A 81 -1.56 5.29 0.57
C THR A 81 -3.08 5.47 0.53
N ALA A 82 -3.79 4.78 1.44
CA ALA A 82 -5.26 4.84 1.52
C ALA A 82 -5.78 6.24 1.89
N ARG A 83 -5.20 6.90 2.91
CA ARG A 83 -5.61 8.26 3.32
C ARG A 83 -5.35 9.27 2.21
N THR A 84 -4.21 9.16 1.53
CA THR A 84 -3.86 10.05 0.43
C THR A 84 -4.81 9.89 -0.75
N ALA A 85 -5.19 8.65 -1.08
CA ALA A 85 -6.24 8.40 -2.07
C ALA A 85 -7.56 9.04 -1.62
N LEU A 86 -8.01 8.79 -0.38
CA LEU A 86 -9.29 9.27 0.14
C LEU A 86 -9.41 10.80 0.22
N ALA A 87 -8.27 11.50 0.32
CA ALA A 87 -8.19 12.96 0.29
C ALA A 87 -8.53 13.57 -1.08
N ASP A 88 -8.46 12.79 -2.17
CA ASP A 88 -8.96 13.22 -3.47
C ASP A 88 -10.51 13.23 -3.45
N ALA A 89 -11.09 14.43 -3.64
CA ALA A 89 -12.53 14.63 -3.58
C ALA A 89 -13.31 13.85 -4.65
N ARG A 90 -12.64 13.36 -5.70
CA ARG A 90 -13.26 12.53 -6.74
C ARG A 90 -13.46 11.10 -6.26
N VAL A 91 -12.76 10.63 -5.22
CA VAL A 91 -12.92 9.26 -4.72
C VAL A 91 -14.31 9.10 -4.12
N ARG A 92 -15.11 8.28 -4.78
CA ARG A 92 -16.47 7.91 -4.39
C ARG A 92 -16.49 6.66 -3.52
N SER A 93 -15.59 5.71 -3.76
CA SER A 93 -15.41 4.52 -2.92
C SER A 93 -13.95 4.10 -2.88
N LEU A 94 -13.51 3.65 -1.70
CA LEU A 94 -12.17 3.14 -1.44
C LEU A 94 -12.27 1.77 -0.77
N THR A 95 -11.82 0.72 -1.45
CA THR A 95 -11.69 -0.62 -0.86
C THR A 95 -10.21 -0.85 -0.54
N VAL A 96 -9.89 -1.11 0.73
CA VAL A 96 -8.53 -1.49 1.15
C VAL A 96 -8.53 -2.97 1.51
N VAL A 97 -7.64 -3.74 0.90
CA VAL A 97 -7.49 -5.17 1.14
C VAL A 97 -6.16 -5.43 1.84
N ASP A 98 -6.20 -5.91 3.08
CA ASP A 98 -5.01 -6.32 3.81
C ASP A 98 -5.15 -7.76 4.31
N LEU A 99 -4.05 -8.51 4.30
CA LEU A 99 -4.04 -9.90 4.76
C LEU A 99 -4.12 -9.99 6.29
N LEU A 100 -3.55 -9.02 6.99
CA LEU A 100 -3.39 -9.02 8.44
C LEU A 100 -4.56 -8.29 9.10
N GLU A 101 -5.46 -9.07 9.71
CA GLU A 101 -6.60 -8.53 10.48
C GLU A 101 -6.15 -7.54 11.57
N ASP A 102 -4.99 -7.77 12.19
CA ASP A 102 -4.42 -6.88 13.21
C ASP A 102 -4.13 -5.48 12.70
N VAL A 103 -3.59 -5.35 11.49
CA VAL A 103 -3.28 -4.04 10.91
C VAL A 103 -4.58 -3.24 10.72
N ILE A 104 -5.65 -3.90 10.30
CA ILE A 104 -7.00 -3.31 10.20
C ILE A 104 -7.57 -2.99 11.59
N ASP A 105 -7.43 -3.89 12.57
CA ASP A 105 -7.90 -3.69 13.96
C ASP A 105 -7.24 -2.47 14.60
N TRP A 106 -5.94 -2.26 14.36
CA TRP A 106 -5.21 -1.11 14.92
C TRP A 106 -5.72 0.23 14.39
N GLN A 107 -6.10 0.29 13.10
CA GLN A 107 -6.80 1.46 12.56
C GLN A 107 -8.16 1.63 13.25
N ARG A 108 -8.99 0.58 13.31
CA ARG A 108 -10.33 0.62 13.94
C ARG A 108 -10.30 1.05 15.41
N ARG A 109 -9.23 0.73 16.13
CA ARG A 109 -9.03 1.11 17.53
C ARG A 109 -8.41 2.49 17.70
N GLY A 110 -8.08 3.19 16.62
CA GLY A 110 -7.49 4.53 16.66
C GLY A 110 -6.06 4.55 17.19
N LEU A 111 -5.29 3.46 17.02
CA LEU A 111 -3.91 3.38 17.53
C LEU A 111 -2.91 4.14 16.66
N LEU A 112 -3.28 4.42 15.41
CA LEU A 112 -2.44 5.08 14.41
C LEU A 112 -2.88 6.52 14.17
N PRO A 113 -1.95 7.45 13.87
CA PRO A 113 -2.29 8.79 13.43
C PRO A 113 -3.18 8.76 12.19
N GLY A 114 -4.23 9.59 12.17
CA GLY A 114 -5.16 9.69 11.05
C GLY A 114 -6.07 8.46 10.88
N ALA A 115 -6.12 7.53 11.83
CA ALA A 115 -6.95 6.32 11.71
C ALA A 115 -8.44 6.62 11.45
N THR A 116 -9.00 7.63 12.14
CA THR A 116 -10.39 8.06 11.98
C THR A 116 -10.69 8.60 10.57
N GLU A 117 -9.68 9.10 9.86
CA GLU A 117 -9.86 9.54 8.47
C GLU A 117 -10.20 8.37 7.55
N LEU A 118 -9.77 7.14 7.89
CA LEU A 118 -10.14 5.93 7.15
C LEU A 118 -11.38 5.25 7.76
N THR A 119 -11.42 5.09 9.09
CA THR A 119 -12.43 4.24 9.74
C THR A 119 -13.81 4.88 9.81
N ASP A 120 -13.86 6.20 9.85
CA ASP A 120 -15.12 6.94 10.02
C ASP A 120 -15.65 7.49 8.68
N ASP A 121 -14.84 7.43 7.62
CA ASP A 121 -15.27 7.86 6.29
C ASP A 121 -16.16 6.78 5.63
N PRO A 122 -17.43 7.11 5.28
CA PRO A 122 -18.37 6.13 4.74
C PRO A 122 -17.99 5.61 3.35
N ARG A 123 -17.00 6.21 2.68
CA ARG A 123 -16.48 5.75 1.39
C ARG A 123 -15.50 4.58 1.53
N THR A 124 -14.97 4.35 2.74
CA THR A 124 -13.91 3.36 2.99
C THR A 124 -14.48 2.01 3.41
N GLU A 125 -14.01 0.96 2.76
CA GLU A 125 -14.23 -0.43 3.16
C GLU A 125 -12.89 -1.10 3.47
N LEU A 126 -12.68 -1.50 4.73
CA LEU A 126 -11.48 -2.25 5.15
C LEU A 126 -11.77 -3.76 5.12
N VAL A 127 -11.13 -4.47 4.20
CA VAL A 127 -11.38 -5.88 3.91
C VAL A 127 -10.19 -6.73 4.33
N VAL A 128 -10.42 -7.69 5.24
CA VAL A 128 -9.44 -8.73 5.53
C VAL A 128 -9.42 -9.72 4.36
N GLY A 129 -8.25 -9.94 3.74
CA GLY A 129 -8.10 -10.96 2.72
C GLY A 129 -6.80 -10.86 1.92
N ASN A 130 -6.54 -11.88 1.11
CA ASN A 130 -5.38 -11.91 0.24
C ASN A 130 -5.67 -11.14 -1.07
N PHE A 131 -5.00 -10.00 -1.26
CA PHE A 131 -5.13 -9.17 -2.46
C PHE A 131 -4.80 -9.94 -3.75
N PHE A 132 -3.71 -10.69 -3.78
CA PHE A 132 -3.26 -11.44 -4.96
C PHE A 132 -4.25 -12.53 -5.36
N ALA A 133 -4.83 -13.23 -4.39
CA ALA A 133 -5.88 -14.22 -4.63
C ALA A 133 -7.16 -13.57 -5.20
N ARG A 134 -7.52 -12.37 -4.72
CA ARG A 134 -8.64 -11.60 -5.25
C ARG A 134 -8.38 -11.10 -6.67
N ALA A 135 -7.18 -10.61 -6.96
CA ALA A 135 -6.76 -10.19 -8.31
C ALA A 135 -6.77 -11.34 -9.34
N ALA A 136 -6.48 -12.56 -8.89
CA ALA A 136 -6.57 -13.76 -9.75
C ALA A 136 -8.02 -14.24 -9.95
N SER A 137 -8.91 -13.95 -9.00
CA SER A 137 -10.30 -14.43 -8.97
C SER A 137 -11.23 -13.63 -9.89
N ALA A 138 -12.19 -14.32 -10.52
CA ALA A 138 -13.24 -13.64 -11.29
C ALA A 138 -14.15 -12.74 -10.43
N ALA A 139 -14.25 -13.00 -9.12
CA ALA A 139 -15.07 -12.20 -8.21
C ALA A 139 -14.43 -10.84 -7.88
N GLY A 140 -13.09 -10.75 -7.86
CA GLY A 140 -12.37 -9.49 -7.61
C GLY A 140 -12.48 -8.95 -6.19
N PHE A 141 -12.57 -7.62 -6.08
CA PHE A 141 -12.38 -6.88 -4.83
C PHE A 141 -13.68 -6.48 -4.12
N ASP A 142 -14.85 -6.64 -4.75
CA ASP A 142 -16.14 -6.27 -4.17
C ASP A 142 -16.97 -7.54 -3.87
N ALA A 143 -17.22 -7.80 -2.59
CA ALA A 143 -17.98 -8.97 -2.15
C ALA A 143 -19.48 -8.87 -2.48
N THR A 144 -19.99 -7.66 -2.65
CA THR A 144 -21.41 -7.38 -2.94
C THR A 144 -21.69 -7.30 -4.44
N ALA A 145 -20.67 -6.98 -5.25
CA ALA A 145 -20.72 -6.92 -6.70
C ALA A 145 -19.55 -7.68 -7.36
N PRO A 146 -19.60 -9.03 -7.41
CA PRO A 146 -18.56 -9.84 -8.04
C PRO A 146 -18.26 -9.40 -9.48
N GLY A 147 -16.97 -9.23 -9.79
CA GLY A 147 -16.51 -8.80 -11.11
C GLY A 147 -16.57 -7.27 -11.33
N ARG A 148 -16.91 -6.49 -10.30
CA ARG A 148 -16.80 -5.03 -10.34
C ARG A 148 -15.39 -4.61 -10.75
N ARG A 149 -15.34 -3.54 -11.56
CA ARG A 149 -14.12 -2.93 -12.07
C ARG A 149 -13.93 -1.55 -11.44
N PHE A 150 -12.67 -1.11 -11.39
CA PHE A 150 -12.24 0.07 -10.67
C PHE A 150 -11.49 1.03 -11.59
N HIS A 151 -11.44 2.30 -11.20
CA HIS A 151 -10.71 3.34 -11.93
C HIS A 151 -9.23 3.29 -11.61
N ALA A 152 -8.88 2.98 -10.36
CA ALA A 152 -7.50 2.77 -9.94
C ALA A 152 -7.35 1.54 -9.05
N ILE A 153 -6.24 0.83 -9.21
CA ILE A 153 -5.77 -0.18 -8.26
C ILE A 153 -4.34 0.20 -7.86
N LEU A 154 -4.13 0.49 -6.59
CA LEU A 154 -2.84 0.87 -6.00
C LEU A 154 -2.32 -0.31 -5.18
N LEU A 155 -1.12 -0.78 -5.44
CA LEU A 155 -0.54 -1.93 -4.75
C LEU A 155 0.71 -1.54 -3.95
N ASP A 156 0.68 -1.86 -2.67
CA ASP A 156 1.69 -1.52 -1.67
C ASP A 156 1.77 -2.65 -0.62
N ILE A 157 2.37 -3.78 -1.01
CA ILE A 157 2.46 -5.00 -0.18
C ILE A 157 3.89 -5.52 -0.12
N ASP A 158 4.43 -5.96 -1.26
CA ASP A 158 5.78 -6.52 -1.32
C ASP A 158 6.84 -5.42 -1.36
N HIS A 159 8.08 -5.76 -1.01
CA HIS A 159 9.19 -4.81 -1.10
C HIS A 159 9.46 -4.37 -2.54
N SER A 160 9.37 -5.29 -3.50
CA SER A 160 9.50 -4.98 -4.94
C SER A 160 9.01 -6.16 -5.79
N PRO A 161 8.89 -6.00 -7.13
CA PRO A 161 8.65 -7.13 -8.03
C PRO A 161 9.70 -8.26 -7.94
N ARG A 162 10.88 -7.98 -7.38
CA ARG A 162 11.98 -8.93 -7.20
C ARG A 162 12.12 -9.45 -5.78
N HIS A 163 11.54 -8.76 -4.81
CA HIS A 163 11.63 -9.05 -3.39
C HIS A 163 10.23 -9.12 -2.79
N VAL A 164 9.62 -10.30 -2.88
CA VAL A 164 8.28 -10.56 -2.37
C VAL A 164 8.31 -11.03 -0.92
N LEU A 165 7.31 -10.62 -0.14
CA LEU A 165 7.12 -11.06 1.25
C LEU A 165 6.75 -12.54 1.33
N ASP A 166 5.94 -13.02 0.38
CA ASP A 166 5.59 -14.43 0.23
C ASP A 166 5.94 -14.90 -1.19
N SER A 167 6.67 -16.00 -1.30
CA SER A 167 7.06 -16.60 -2.58
C SER A 167 5.89 -16.87 -3.54
N THR A 168 4.67 -17.05 -3.02
CA THR A 168 3.46 -17.23 -3.82
C THR A 168 3.04 -15.95 -4.56
N ASN A 169 3.43 -14.78 -4.07
CA ASN A 169 3.16 -13.48 -4.73
C ASN A 169 3.96 -13.34 -6.02
N ALA A 170 5.08 -14.06 -6.20
CA ALA A 170 5.94 -13.95 -7.38
C ALA A 170 5.19 -14.15 -8.71
N ARG A 171 4.14 -14.99 -8.72
CA ARG A 171 3.28 -15.19 -9.90
C ARG A 171 2.59 -13.89 -10.33
N PHE A 172 2.20 -13.02 -9.40
CA PHE A 172 1.52 -11.78 -9.72
C PHE A 172 2.34 -10.87 -10.63
N TYR A 173 3.65 -10.78 -10.41
CA TYR A 173 4.59 -9.95 -11.19
C TYR A 173 4.96 -10.54 -12.55
N THR A 174 4.17 -11.48 -13.06
CA THR A 174 4.30 -12.06 -14.41
C THR A 174 3.20 -11.53 -15.32
N GLU A 175 3.37 -11.66 -16.64
CA GLU A 175 2.36 -11.21 -17.61
C GLU A 175 0.97 -11.83 -17.33
N PRO A 176 0.81 -13.15 -17.09
CA PRO A 176 -0.50 -13.70 -16.71
C PRO A 176 -1.09 -13.09 -15.44
N GLY A 177 -0.28 -12.83 -14.41
CA GLY A 177 -0.74 -12.23 -13.16
C GLY A 177 -1.24 -10.80 -13.36
N LEU A 178 -0.49 -9.98 -14.10
CA LEU A 178 -0.92 -8.62 -14.44
C LEU A 178 -2.13 -8.60 -15.39
N ARG A 179 -2.26 -9.57 -16.31
CA ARG A 179 -3.47 -9.71 -17.15
C ARG A 179 -4.70 -10.02 -16.30
N GLU A 180 -4.56 -10.82 -15.27
CA GLU A 180 -5.67 -11.13 -14.35
C GLU A 180 -6.11 -9.90 -13.59
N LEU A 181 -5.15 -9.13 -13.03
CA LEU A 181 -5.39 -7.84 -12.39
C LEU A 181 -6.09 -6.86 -13.34
N ALA A 182 -5.61 -6.73 -14.57
CA ALA A 182 -6.14 -5.77 -15.55
C ALA A 182 -7.63 -5.98 -15.87
N ARG A 183 -8.18 -7.19 -15.67
CA ARG A 183 -9.63 -7.43 -15.84
C ARG A 183 -10.48 -6.70 -14.80
N HIS A 184 -9.89 -6.30 -13.68
CA HIS A 184 -10.53 -5.53 -12.62
C HIS A 184 -10.41 -4.02 -12.81
N LEU A 185 -9.73 -3.57 -13.87
CA LEU A 185 -9.72 -2.16 -14.25
C LEU A 185 -10.80 -1.86 -15.27
N LEU A 186 -11.39 -0.68 -15.16
CA LEU A 186 -12.19 -0.08 -16.21
C LEU A 186 -11.30 0.20 -17.43
N PRO A 187 -11.86 0.28 -18.65
CA PRO A 187 -11.11 0.80 -19.79
C PRO A 187 -10.54 2.19 -19.48
N GLY A 188 -9.22 2.35 -19.63
CA GLY A 188 -8.53 3.59 -19.25
C GLY A 188 -8.24 3.74 -17.76
N GLY A 189 -8.54 2.73 -16.93
CA GLY A 189 -8.17 2.68 -15.52
C GLY A 189 -6.68 2.43 -15.32
N VAL A 190 -6.20 2.72 -14.11
CA VAL A 190 -4.78 2.82 -13.79
C VAL A 190 -4.40 1.75 -12.77
N PHE A 191 -3.34 1.00 -13.07
CA PHE A 191 -2.62 0.22 -12.07
C PHE A 191 -1.39 1.01 -11.62
N ALA A 192 -1.18 1.09 -10.32
CA ALA A 192 0.04 1.62 -9.75
C ALA A 192 0.64 0.67 -8.71
N LEU A 193 1.96 0.60 -8.67
CA LEU A 193 2.71 -0.25 -7.76
C LEU A 193 3.83 0.54 -7.08
N TRP A 194 3.92 0.44 -5.76
CA TRP A 194 5.06 0.88 -4.99
C TRP A 194 6.18 -0.19 -4.99
N SER A 195 7.44 0.26 -4.97
CA SER A 195 8.62 -0.60 -4.94
C SER A 195 9.77 0.11 -4.23
N ASP A 196 10.44 -0.61 -3.33
CA ASP A 196 11.65 -0.15 -2.64
C ASP A 196 12.85 -0.08 -3.59
N ASP A 197 12.91 -1.01 -4.55
CA ASP A 197 13.99 -1.09 -5.54
C ASP A 197 13.90 0.04 -6.61
N PRO A 198 15.04 0.41 -7.23
CA PRO A 198 15.06 1.23 -8.45
C PRO A 198 14.26 0.61 -9.60
N PRO A 199 13.97 1.37 -10.68
CA PRO A 199 13.25 0.85 -11.84
C PRO A 199 13.87 -0.44 -12.40
N ASP A 200 13.04 -1.48 -12.56
CA ASP A 200 13.42 -2.78 -13.14
C ASP A 200 12.91 -2.89 -14.58
N ASP A 201 13.84 -2.86 -15.54
CA ASP A 201 13.57 -3.01 -16.97
C ASP A 201 12.80 -4.29 -17.31
N LYS A 202 13.01 -5.39 -16.58
CA LYS A 202 12.29 -6.65 -16.82
C LYS A 202 10.83 -6.53 -16.40
N PHE A 203 10.57 -5.90 -15.25
CA PHE A 203 9.21 -5.70 -14.79
C PHE A 203 8.47 -4.66 -15.66
N LEU A 204 9.16 -3.62 -16.14
CA LEU A 204 8.64 -2.69 -17.13
C LEU A 204 8.21 -3.42 -18.40
N ALA A 205 9.05 -4.31 -18.95
CA ALA A 205 8.71 -5.10 -20.14
C ALA A 205 7.50 -6.03 -19.92
N VAL A 206 7.40 -6.66 -18.75
CA VAL A 206 6.24 -7.49 -18.37
C VAL A 206 4.96 -6.65 -18.31
N THR A 207 5.04 -5.45 -17.73
CA THR A 207 3.90 -4.53 -17.60
C THR A 207 3.48 -4.00 -18.98
N GLN A 208 4.43 -3.68 -19.86
CA GLN A 208 4.18 -3.21 -21.23
C GLN A 208 3.53 -4.28 -22.13
N ALA A 209 3.66 -5.56 -21.80
CA ALA A 209 2.95 -6.63 -22.51
C ALA A 209 1.44 -6.65 -22.21
N VAL A 210 1.01 -5.96 -21.14
CA VAL A 210 -0.38 -5.95 -20.64
C VAL A 210 -1.05 -4.59 -20.82
N PHE A 211 -0.32 -3.50 -20.59
CA PHE A 211 -0.81 -2.13 -20.60
C PHE A 211 -0.25 -1.34 -21.79
N THR A 212 -1.00 -0.32 -22.23
CA THR A 212 -0.63 0.48 -23.40
C THR A 212 0.40 1.54 -23.06
N THR A 213 0.28 2.15 -21.88
CA THR A 213 1.22 3.15 -21.36
C THR A 213 1.79 2.66 -20.05
N VAL A 214 3.12 2.63 -19.94
CA VAL A 214 3.82 2.21 -18.73
C VAL A 214 5.00 3.14 -18.49
N ARG A 215 5.16 3.57 -17.24
CA ARG A 215 6.35 4.30 -16.80
C ARG A 215 6.69 3.99 -15.35
N ALA A 216 7.96 4.15 -15.01
CA ALA A 216 8.45 4.18 -13.65
C ALA A 216 8.79 5.62 -13.27
N VAL A 217 8.42 6.03 -12.06
CA VAL A 217 8.74 7.34 -11.49
C VAL A 217 9.52 7.12 -10.20
N GLU A 218 10.74 7.64 -10.13
CA GLU A 218 11.51 7.63 -8.89
C GLU A 218 11.04 8.77 -7.98
N VAL A 219 10.69 8.42 -6.74
CA VAL A 219 10.28 9.35 -5.69
C VAL A 219 11.42 9.45 -4.69
N SER A 220 12.15 10.57 -4.74
CA SER A 220 13.28 10.84 -3.84
C SER A 220 12.83 11.57 -2.57
N PHE A 221 13.38 11.19 -1.42
CA PHE A 221 13.11 11.82 -0.13
C PHE A 221 14.36 11.84 0.77
N PRO A 222 14.44 12.77 1.73
CA PRO A 222 15.54 12.81 2.68
C PRO A 222 15.59 11.55 3.55
N ASN A 223 16.76 10.93 3.66
CA ASN A 223 17.03 9.84 4.56
C ASN A 223 17.72 10.36 5.83
N PHE A 224 16.96 10.44 6.91
CA PHE A 224 17.44 10.98 8.19
C PHE A 224 18.44 10.07 8.91
N TYR A 225 18.49 8.77 8.59
CA TYR A 225 19.46 7.85 9.19
C TYR A 225 20.85 7.98 8.58
N THR A 226 20.91 8.17 7.26
CA THR A 226 22.18 8.28 6.53
C THR A 226 22.62 9.73 6.30
N GLY A 227 21.70 10.70 6.46
CA GLY A 227 21.92 12.09 6.07
C GLY A 227 22.00 12.28 4.55
N SER A 228 21.57 11.29 3.76
CA SER A 228 21.56 11.32 2.29
C SER A 228 20.13 11.39 1.74
N THR A 229 19.99 11.22 0.43
CA THR A 229 18.69 10.99 -0.22
C THR A 229 18.47 9.47 -0.37
N SER A 230 17.24 9.03 -0.14
CA SER A 230 16.73 7.71 -0.52
C SER A 230 15.69 7.88 -1.63
N ALA A 231 15.39 6.82 -2.36
CA ALA A 231 14.34 6.83 -3.37
C ALA A 231 13.61 5.49 -3.41
N ASN A 232 12.32 5.56 -3.76
CA ASN A 232 11.50 4.41 -4.13
C ASN A 232 11.01 4.59 -5.57
N THR A 233 10.51 3.52 -6.17
CA THR A 233 9.94 3.54 -7.52
C THR A 233 8.44 3.35 -7.48
N ILE A 234 7.70 4.22 -8.18
CA ILE A 234 6.28 4.04 -8.48
C ILE A 234 6.15 3.63 -9.95
N TYR A 235 5.64 2.42 -10.19
CA TYR A 235 5.24 1.99 -11.53
C TYR A 235 3.80 2.41 -11.79
N LEU A 236 3.55 3.00 -12.96
CA LEU A 236 2.23 3.45 -13.42
C LEU A 236 1.93 2.77 -14.74
N ALA A 237 0.74 2.19 -14.86
CA ALA A 237 0.32 1.43 -16.04
C ALA A 237 -1.16 1.67 -16.40
N ARG A 238 -1.44 1.88 -17.69
CA ARG A 238 -2.77 2.19 -18.24
C ARG A 238 -3.02 1.49 -19.58
#